data_AF-K0AU24-F1
#
_entry.id   AF-K0AU24-F1
#
_cell.length_a   1.000
_cell.length_b   1.000
_cell.length_c   1.000
_cell.angle_alpha   90.00
_cell.angle_beta   90.00
_cell.angle_gamma   90.00
#
_symmetry.space_group_name_H-M   'P 1'
#
loop_
_entity.id
_entity.type
_entity.pdbx_description
1 polymer ?
#
loop_
_entity_poly.entity_id
_entity_poly.type
_entity_poly.pdbx_seq_one_letter_code
_entity_poly.pdbx_strand_id
1 'polypeptide(L)'
;MEKNILNELMMLVDKKLNYLEEILSITSQQKQAITDEDVERLSSLLDKKDILIRNIDEIDSIYKEKSLNKLLEDDILTEKLKIIQALLNNIKLVDDENNKNLNRAIEDMGGKLKEVRQGQRAMKGYSNSDPYASFTAQGGTLFIDQDS
;
A
#
# COMPACT_ATOMS: atom_id res chain seq x y z
N MET A 1 -2.83 -44.34 10.27
CA MET A 1 -3.70 -43.44 9.48
C MET A 1 -3.83 -42.07 10.13
N GLU A 2 -4.22 -41.98 11.41
CA GLU A 2 -4.36 -40.71 12.14
C GLU A 2 -3.09 -39.87 12.22
N LYS A 3 -1.94 -40.51 12.52
CA LYS A 3 -0.63 -39.84 12.52
C LYS A 3 -0.26 -39.18 11.18
N ASN A 4 -0.76 -39.71 10.06
CA ASN A 4 -0.45 -39.13 8.75
C ASN A 4 -1.27 -37.85 8.50
N ILE A 5 -2.55 -37.86 8.87
CA ILE A 5 -3.43 -36.70 8.74
C ILE A 5 -2.96 -35.57 9.67
N LEU A 6 -2.56 -35.89 10.91
CA LEU A 6 -2.03 -34.90 11.85
C LEU A 6 -0.76 -34.23 11.31
N ASN A 7 0.17 -35.02 10.75
CA ASN A 7 1.38 -34.48 10.13
C ASN A 7 1.06 -33.56 8.93
N GLU A 8 0.10 -33.94 8.09
CA GLU A 8 -0.35 -33.11 6.97
C GLU A 8 -0.97 -31.79 7.46
N LEU A 9 -1.81 -31.82 8.50
CA LEU A 9 -2.39 -30.62 9.10
C LEU A 9 -1.32 -29.72 9.71
N MET A 10 -0.32 -30.29 10.41
CA MET A 10 0.82 -29.54 10.92
C MET A 10 1.59 -28.85 9.80
N MET A 11 1.87 -29.55 8.69
CA MET A 11 2.56 -28.97 7.53
C MET A 11 1.77 -27.80 6.90
N LEU A 12 0.44 -27.90 6.84
CA LEU A 12 -0.41 -26.82 6.35
C LEU A 12 -0.37 -25.60 7.26
N VAL A 13 -0.43 -25.81 8.58
CA VAL A 13 -0.33 -24.75 9.58
C VAL A 13 1.04 -24.08 9.54
N ASP A 14 2.12 -24.85 9.39
CA ASP A 14 3.48 -24.30 9.25
C ASP A 14 3.63 -23.46 7.99
N LYS A 15 3.08 -23.90 6.86
CA LYS A 15 3.05 -23.10 5.63
C LYS A 15 2.27 -21.80 5.81
N LYS A 16 1.10 -21.87 6.46
CA LYS A 16 0.28 -20.68 6.76
C LYS A 16 1.03 -19.69 7.65
N LEU A 17 1.74 -20.17 8.67
CA LEU A 17 2.59 -19.34 9.53
C LEU A 17 3.64 -18.59 8.71
N ASN A 18 4.36 -19.28 7.83
CA ASN A 18 5.38 -18.64 6.97
C ASN A 18 4.77 -17.54 6.09
N TYR A 19 3.61 -17.79 5.47
CA TYR A 19 2.93 -16.76 4.68
C TYR A 19 2.47 -15.57 5.52
N LEU A 20 2.00 -15.80 6.76
CA LEU A 20 1.60 -14.72 7.66
C LEU A 20 2.80 -13.88 8.12
N GLU A 21 3.95 -14.52 8.40
CA GLU A 21 5.20 -13.80 8.70
C GLU A 21 5.66 -12.95 7.52
N GLU A 22 5.54 -13.46 6.29
CA GLU A 22 5.86 -12.71 5.08
C GLU A 22 4.88 -11.53 4.87
N ILE A 23 3.58 -11.74 5.10
CA ILE A 23 2.58 -10.66 5.09
C ILE A 23 2.94 -9.58 6.12
N LEU A 24 3.32 -9.96 7.34
CA LEU A 24 3.73 -9.00 8.36
C LEU A 24 4.96 -8.18 7.93
N SER A 25 5.93 -8.84 7.29
CA SER A 25 7.10 -8.16 6.71
C SER A 25 6.70 -7.17 5.61
N ILE A 26 5.82 -7.58 4.69
CA ILE A 26 5.31 -6.72 3.61
C ILE A 26 4.54 -5.53 4.19
N THR A 27 3.62 -5.77 5.12
CA THR A 27 2.86 -4.74 5.82
C THR A 27 3.80 -3.76 6.55
N SER A 28 4.90 -4.24 7.14
CA SER A 28 5.90 -3.35 7.74
C SER A 28 6.63 -2.50 6.69
N GLN A 29 6.95 -3.06 5.52
CA GLN A 29 7.59 -2.33 4.42
C GLN A 29 6.67 -1.30 3.76
N GLN A 30 5.35 -1.52 3.76
CA GLN A 30 4.37 -0.55 3.25
C GLN A 30 4.46 0.79 3.99
N LYS A 31 4.73 0.77 5.31
CA LYS A 31 4.93 1.99 6.11
C LYS A 31 6.03 2.88 5.53
N GLN A 32 7.15 2.27 5.13
CA GLN A 32 8.27 2.99 4.55
C GLN A 32 7.91 3.52 3.16
N ALA A 33 7.30 2.70 2.29
CA ALA A 33 6.88 3.13 0.96
C ALA A 33 5.87 4.29 1.00
N ILE A 34 4.94 4.30 1.96
CA ILE A 34 4.01 5.41 2.20
C ILE A 34 4.76 6.68 2.61
N THR A 35 5.75 6.54 3.52
CA THR A 35 6.55 7.67 3.99
C THR A 35 7.40 8.28 2.87
N ASP A 36 7.92 7.43 1.99
CA ASP A 36 8.76 7.84 0.87
C ASP A 36 7.94 8.36 -0.33
N GLU A 37 6.60 8.38 -0.23
CA GLU A 37 5.66 8.67 -1.33
C GLU A 37 5.92 7.78 -2.58
N ASP A 38 6.49 6.57 -2.38
CA ASP A 38 6.87 5.62 -3.43
C ASP A 38 5.69 4.72 -3.83
N VAL A 39 4.88 5.24 -4.74
CA VAL A 39 3.64 4.60 -5.22
C VAL A 39 3.92 3.29 -5.96
N GLU A 40 4.99 3.22 -6.74
CA GLU A 40 5.34 2.02 -7.51
C GLU A 40 5.72 0.87 -6.57
N ARG A 41 6.57 1.15 -5.57
CA ARG A 41 6.91 0.17 -4.55
C ARG A 41 5.69 -0.24 -3.75
N LEU A 42 4.84 0.70 -3.34
CA LEU A 42 3.61 0.39 -2.61
C LEU A 42 2.69 -0.55 -3.41
N SER A 43 2.51 -0.30 -4.71
CA SER A 43 1.75 -1.18 -5.60
C SER A 43 2.35 -2.58 -5.65
N SER A 44 3.66 -2.69 -5.84
CA SER A 44 4.33 -4.00 -5.90
C SER A 44 4.21 -4.80 -4.59
N LEU A 45 4.17 -4.12 -3.44
CA LEU A 45 3.98 -4.75 -2.13
C LEU A 45 2.55 -5.26 -1.97
N LEU A 46 1.55 -4.52 -2.46
CA LEU A 46 0.15 -4.95 -2.45
C LEU A 46 -0.06 -6.18 -3.33
N ASP A 47 0.51 -6.21 -4.53
CA ASP A 47 0.40 -7.37 -5.43
C ASP A 47 0.98 -8.64 -4.80
N LYS A 48 2.15 -8.52 -4.13
CA LYS A 48 2.75 -9.64 -3.39
C LYS A 48 1.86 -10.11 -2.25
N LYS A 49 1.28 -9.17 -1.49
CA LYS A 49 0.37 -9.48 -0.38
C LYS A 49 -0.86 -10.23 -0.87
N ASP A 50 -1.44 -9.82 -1.99
CA ASP A 50 -2.61 -10.48 -2.60
C ASP A 50 -2.31 -11.93 -3.01
N ILE A 51 -1.12 -12.20 -3.54
CA ILE A 51 -0.69 -13.57 -3.87
C ILE A 51 -0.61 -14.43 -2.60
N LEU A 52 -0.02 -13.90 -1.52
CA LEU A 52 0.09 -14.63 -0.26
C LEU A 52 -1.30 -14.90 0.36
N ILE A 53 -2.23 -13.95 0.29
CA ILE A 53 -3.61 -14.13 0.77
C ILE A 53 -4.29 -15.27 0.00
N ARG A 54 -4.17 -15.31 -1.34
CA ARG A 54 -4.73 -16.41 -2.14
C ARG A 54 -4.15 -17.77 -1.74
N ASN A 55 -2.84 -17.84 -1.49
CA ASN A 55 -2.20 -19.06 -1.03
C ASN A 55 -2.69 -19.49 0.37
N ILE A 56 -3.00 -18.53 1.25
CA ILE A 56 -3.61 -18.81 2.56
C ILE A 56 -5.03 -19.32 2.40
N ASP A 57 -5.83 -18.73 1.51
CA ASP A 57 -7.21 -19.18 1.24
C ASP A 57 -7.24 -20.64 0.75
N GLU A 58 -6.30 -21.01 -0.13
CA GLU A 58 -6.12 -22.39 -0.57
C GLU A 58 -5.77 -23.33 0.60
N ILE A 59 -4.83 -22.93 1.46
CA ILE A 59 -4.47 -23.70 2.65
C ILE A 59 -5.67 -23.87 3.58
N ASP A 60 -6.43 -22.81 3.83
CA ASP A 60 -7.57 -22.82 4.73
C ASP A 60 -8.70 -23.72 4.22
N SER A 61 -8.92 -23.74 2.90
CA SER A 61 -9.84 -24.67 2.25
C SER A 61 -9.43 -26.13 2.49
N ILE A 62 -8.17 -26.47 2.23
CA ILE A 62 -7.63 -27.83 2.41
C ILE A 62 -7.65 -28.22 3.89
N TYR A 63 -7.27 -27.31 4.78
CA TYR A 63 -7.27 -27.53 6.23
C TYR A 63 -8.68 -27.86 6.71
N LYS A 64 -9.68 -27.07 6.31
CA LYS A 64 -11.08 -27.27 6.68
C LYS A 64 -11.63 -28.62 6.19
N GLU A 65 -11.33 -28.99 4.95
CA GLU A 65 -11.74 -30.29 4.40
C GLU A 65 -11.15 -31.46 5.21
N LYS A 66 -9.85 -31.39 5.53
CA LYS A 66 -9.16 -32.43 6.30
C LYS A 66 -9.58 -32.47 7.76
N SER A 67 -9.84 -31.32 8.39
CA SER A 67 -10.23 -31.22 9.80
C SER A 67 -11.67 -31.68 10.06
N LEU A 68 -12.60 -31.44 9.11
CA LEU A 68 -13.98 -31.92 9.22
C LEU A 68 -14.07 -33.45 9.27
N ASN A 69 -13.11 -34.13 8.65
CA ASN A 69 -13.06 -35.58 8.60
C ASN A 69 -12.48 -36.22 9.86
N LYS A 70 -11.95 -35.44 10.82
CA LYS A 70 -11.46 -35.95 12.11
C LYS A 70 -11.19 -34.84 13.14
N LEU A 71 -11.83 -34.93 14.31
CA LEU A 71 -11.41 -34.19 15.50
C LEU A 71 -10.08 -34.80 15.98
N LEU A 72 -8.99 -34.07 15.74
CA LEU A 72 -7.68 -34.37 16.30
C LEU A 72 -7.38 -33.31 17.35
N GLU A 73 -7.45 -33.71 18.62
CA GLU A 73 -6.93 -32.91 19.72
C GLU A 73 -5.43 -33.16 19.82
N ASP A 74 -4.65 -32.16 19.39
CA ASP A 74 -3.21 -32.14 19.53
C ASP A 74 -2.78 -30.79 20.13
N ASP A 75 -2.01 -30.85 21.21
CA ASP A 75 -1.59 -29.66 21.97
C ASP A 75 -0.68 -28.76 21.13
N ILE A 76 0.17 -29.34 20.29
CA ILE A 76 1.12 -28.59 19.45
C ILE A 76 0.37 -27.86 18.33
N LEU A 77 -0.57 -28.54 17.67
CA LEU A 77 -1.43 -27.95 16.65
C LEU A 77 -2.24 -26.79 17.24
N THR A 78 -2.83 -26.99 18.42
CA THR A 78 -3.59 -25.97 19.14
C THR A 78 -2.73 -24.74 19.45
N GLU A 79 -1.49 -24.95 19.90
CA GLU A 79 -0.57 -23.84 20.19
C GLU A 79 -0.20 -23.06 18.92
N LYS A 80 0.06 -23.74 17.80
CA LYS A 80 0.33 -23.07 16.51
C LYS A 80 -0.87 -22.25 16.03
N LEU A 81 -2.10 -22.72 16.24
CA LEU A 81 -3.31 -21.95 15.91
C LEU A 81 -3.42 -20.67 16.74
N LYS A 82 -3.03 -20.69 18.02
CA LYS A 82 -2.94 -19.47 18.84
C LYS A 82 -1.89 -18.49 18.31
N ILE A 83 -0.73 -19.00 17.88
CA ILE A 83 0.32 -18.18 17.26
C ILE A 83 -0.21 -17.51 15.99
N ILE A 84 -0.93 -18.25 15.14
CA ILE A 84 -1.61 -17.70 13.97
C ILE A 84 -2.57 -16.57 14.37
N GLN A 85 -3.39 -16.79 15.40
CA GLN A 85 -4.33 -15.77 15.87
C GLN A 85 -3.62 -14.50 16.34
N ALA A 86 -2.50 -14.64 17.06
CA ALA A 86 -1.67 -13.53 17.51
C ALA A 86 -1.04 -12.77 16.32
N LEU A 87 -0.49 -13.50 15.34
CA LEU A 87 0.07 -12.91 14.12
C LEU A 87 -0.98 -12.14 13.32
N LEU A 88 -2.19 -12.69 13.14
CA LEU A 88 -3.29 -12.02 12.46
C LEU A 88 -3.67 -10.71 13.15
N ASN A 89 -3.73 -10.71 14.49
CA ASN A 89 -4.00 -9.49 15.24
C ASN A 89 -2.88 -8.45 15.05
N ASN A 90 -1.62 -8.87 15.05
CA ASN A 90 -0.49 -7.98 14.80
C ASN A 90 -0.52 -7.38 13.39
N ILE A 91 -0.75 -8.22 12.37
CA ILE A 91 -0.90 -7.75 10.98
C ILE A 91 -2.01 -6.71 10.88
N LYS A 92 -3.17 -6.97 11.49
CA LYS A 92 -4.30 -6.04 11.52
C LYS A 92 -3.93 -4.70 12.15
N LEU A 93 -3.24 -4.72 13.30
CA LEU A 93 -2.83 -3.49 13.98
C LEU A 93 -1.91 -2.63 13.10
N VAL A 94 -0.94 -3.25 12.43
CA VAL A 94 0.00 -2.52 11.55
C VAL A 94 -0.69 -2.05 10.27
N ASP A 95 -1.58 -2.86 9.68
CA ASP A 95 -2.39 -2.45 8.53
C ASP A 95 -3.30 -1.25 8.85
N ASP A 96 -3.93 -1.23 10.02
CA ASP A 96 -4.75 -0.11 10.48
C ASP A 96 -3.92 1.17 10.64
N GLU A 97 -2.67 1.05 11.12
CA GLU A 97 -1.73 2.18 11.19
C GLU A 97 -1.33 2.66 9.80
N ASN A 98 -1.00 1.75 8.89
CA ASN A 98 -0.64 2.07 7.51
C ASN A 98 -1.78 2.78 6.78
N ASN A 99 -3.03 2.32 6.94
CA ASN A 99 -4.20 2.96 6.35
C ASN A 99 -4.37 4.40 6.85
N LYS A 100 -4.13 4.65 8.15
CA LYS A 100 -4.14 6.01 8.70
C LYS A 100 -3.04 6.88 8.10
N ASN A 101 -1.83 6.35 7.96
CA ASN A 101 -0.70 7.08 7.38
C ASN A 101 -0.92 7.39 5.90
N LEU A 102 -1.45 6.44 5.14
CA LEU A 102 -1.79 6.62 3.73
C LEU A 102 -2.85 7.72 3.54
N ASN A 103 -3.91 7.72 4.36
CA ASN A 103 -4.94 8.75 4.29
C ASN A 103 -4.38 10.15 4.57
N ARG A 104 -3.50 10.29 5.56
CA ARG A 104 -2.81 11.56 5.84
C ARG A 104 -1.94 12.01 4.66
N ALA A 105 -1.17 11.10 4.06
CA ALA A 105 -0.34 11.41 2.89
C ALA A 105 -1.18 11.89 1.70
N ILE A 106 -2.35 11.28 1.49
CA ILE A 106 -3.31 11.70 0.44
C ILE A 106 -3.87 13.10 0.73
N GLU A 107 -4.24 13.39 1.98
CA GLU A 107 -4.74 14.72 2.38
C GLU A 107 -3.68 15.81 2.15
N ASP A 108 -2.44 15.57 2.56
CA ASP A 108 -1.31 16.48 2.38
C ASP A 108 -1.04 16.75 0.90
N MET A 109 -1.03 15.69 0.08
CA MET A 109 -0.89 15.81 -1.37
C MET A 109 -2.03 16.62 -2.00
N GLY A 110 -3.26 16.42 -1.53
CA GLY A 110 -4.43 17.20 -1.92
C GLY A 110 -4.29 18.69 -1.58
N GLY A 111 -3.66 19.02 -0.45
CA GLY A 111 -3.30 20.38 -0.05
C GLY A 111 -2.31 21.02 -1.02
N LYS A 112 -1.17 20.36 -1.26
CA LYS A 112 -0.14 20.81 -2.20
C LYS A 112 -0.70 21.06 -3.60
N LEU A 113 -1.58 20.17 -4.10
CA LEU A 113 -2.23 20.34 -5.41
C LEU A 113 -3.13 21.57 -5.48
N LYS A 114 -3.83 21.92 -4.40
CA LYS A 114 -4.65 23.13 -4.34
C LYS A 114 -3.78 24.39 -4.42
N GLU A 115 -2.67 24.41 -3.70
CA GLU A 115 -1.71 25.53 -3.73
C GLU A 115 -1.13 25.73 -5.14
N VAL A 116 -0.71 24.65 -5.80
CA VAL A 116 -0.22 24.71 -7.18
C VAL A 116 -1.28 25.29 -8.12
N ARG A 117 -2.54 24.86 -8.01
CA ARG A 117 -3.64 25.41 -8.83
C ARG A 117 -3.90 26.88 -8.54
N GLN A 118 -3.79 27.32 -7.29
CA GLN A 118 -3.92 28.73 -6.93
C GLN A 118 -2.77 29.56 -7.49
N GLY A 119 -1.53 29.08 -7.39
CA GLY A 119 -0.36 29.71 -8.00
C GLY A 119 -0.50 29.85 -9.52
N GLN A 120 -0.92 28.78 -10.20
CA GLN A 120 -1.20 28.83 -11.65
C GLN A 120 -2.30 29.85 -12.01
N ARG A 121 -3.36 29.98 -11.20
CA ARG A 121 -4.41 31.00 -11.40
C ARG A 121 -3.87 32.41 -11.18
N ALA A 122 -3.09 32.63 -10.12
CA ALA A 122 -2.48 33.91 -9.83
C ALA A 122 -1.55 34.35 -10.98
N MET A 123 -0.68 33.45 -11.47
CA MET A 123 0.21 33.72 -12.60
C MET A 123 -0.55 34.07 -13.89
N LYS A 124 -1.66 33.37 -14.20
CA LYS A 124 -2.53 33.71 -15.33
C LYS A 124 -3.22 35.07 -15.17
N GLY A 125 -3.49 35.50 -13.94
CA GLY A 125 -4.00 36.83 -13.64
C GLY A 125 -2.99 37.93 -14.00
N TYR A 126 -1.71 37.70 -13.70
CA TYR A 126 -0.64 38.65 -14.02
C TYR A 126 -0.27 38.68 -15.51
N SER A 127 -0.36 37.56 -16.25
CA SER A 127 -0.10 37.56 -17.71
C SER A 127 -1.11 38.39 -18.50
N ASN A 128 -2.31 38.62 -17.96
CA ASN A 128 -3.35 39.44 -18.59
C ASN A 128 -3.24 40.93 -18.22
N SER A 129 -2.40 41.30 -17.26
CA SER A 129 -2.19 42.68 -16.84
C SER A 129 -0.81 43.22 -17.26
N ASP A 130 -0.04 42.49 -18.07
CA ASP A 130 1.16 43.02 -18.69
C ASP A 130 0.76 44.04 -19.77
N PRO A 131 1.03 45.36 -19.56
CA PRO A 131 0.68 46.40 -20.52
C PRO A 131 1.40 46.24 -21.87
N TYR A 132 2.41 45.37 -21.95
CA TYR A 132 3.19 45.10 -23.16
C TYR A 132 2.74 43.85 -23.93
N ALA A 133 1.85 43.03 -23.36
CA ALA A 133 1.34 41.82 -24.04
C ALA A 133 0.46 42.15 -25.26
N SER A 134 -0.24 43.30 -25.24
CA SER A 134 -1.01 43.78 -26.40
C SER A 134 -0.11 44.38 -27.50
N PHE A 135 1.08 44.86 -27.15
CA PHE A 135 2.02 45.51 -28.08
C PHE A 135 2.78 44.47 -28.94
N THR A 136 3.15 43.34 -28.34
CA THR A 136 3.80 42.23 -29.06
C THR A 136 2.82 41.47 -29.96
N ALA A 137 1.55 41.37 -29.58
CA ALA A 137 0.50 40.71 -30.37
C ALA A 137 0.13 41.46 -31.67
N GLN A 138 0.41 42.76 -31.78
CA GLN A 138 0.18 43.57 -32.99
C GLN A 138 1.43 43.72 -33.87
N GLY A 139 2.51 42.98 -33.59
CA GLY A 139 3.73 43.03 -34.39
C GLY A 139 4.60 44.27 -34.15
N GLY A 140 4.40 44.99 -33.03
CA GLY A 140 5.25 46.10 -32.66
C GLY A 140 6.61 45.62 -32.15
N THR A 141 7.65 45.71 -32.96
CA THR A 141 9.03 45.58 -32.51
C THR A 141 9.49 46.92 -31.93
N LEU A 142 9.91 46.92 -30.66
CA LEU A 142 10.52 48.09 -30.02
C LEU A 142 11.94 48.26 -30.61
N PHE A 143 12.09 49.07 -31.66
CA PHE A 143 13.39 49.55 -32.10
C PHE A 143 13.83 50.64 -31.12
N ILE A 144 14.77 50.30 -30.25
CA ILE A 144 15.57 51.31 -29.56
C ILE A 144 16.64 51.71 -30.58
N ASP A 145 16.42 52.81 -31.30
CA ASP A 145 17.49 53.46 -32.03
C ASP A 145 18.52 53.92 -30.99
N GLN A 146 19.66 53.23 -30.95
CA GLN A 146 20.86 53.74 -30.30
C GLN A 146 21.43 54.81 -31.23
N ASP A 147 21.02 56.06 -31.00
CA ASP A 147 21.65 57.22 -31.63
C ASP A 147 23.17 57.18 -31.36
N SER A 148 23.93 57.33 -32.45
CA SER A 148 25.40 57.44 -32.49
C SER A 148 25.87 58.86 -32.22
#